data_AF-A0A2R4CA87-F1
#
_entry.id   AF-A0A2R4CA87-F1
#
_cell.length_a   1.000
_cell.length_b   1.000
_cell.length_c   1.000
_cell.angle_alpha   90.00
_cell.angle_beta   90.00
_cell.angle_gamma   90.00
#
_symmetry.space_group_name_H-M   'P 1'
#
loop_
_entity.id
_entity.type
_entity.pdbx_description
1 polymer ?
#
loop_
_entity_poly.entity_id
_entity_poly.type
_entity_poly.pdbx_seq_one_letter_code
_entity_poly.pdbx_strand_id
1 'polypeptide(L)'
;MRLPGTRYQEHGWEEVRKLLGAGSLVALRACDLDAVLQPSRHAALLDDYTDALAPVLHAAGRAARMPGNGYGDSVGALAMALLCELPARPAFWLAFATGLAGEHAKQGPFWRAAAGDALLRKKVNDMYATLRDQVDADNYQAATGQPCSANRIYTYRMLDMAWRAIEQVFAGWPGTAPQVAAILGRPVDALPIELRQLTSAARCRPEWVIRWSESLERFGGSPGPLHTRSKRFASLRNQPEQIGALLAEIGDYEALSANGDGAAWLHDAQAASDWLEDLDRIGADSARAAGAGEVCPAPRYEAVTAALAALAAEALPVRQAVCLKLLGPSDDSYPDDWRTGPGGGLPTLEQLAALAGVSVPTLRKRRNAAIDRLVGMVPAGQGE
;
A
#
# COMPACT_ATOMS: atom_id res chain seq x y z
N MET A 1 7.20 16.49 -4.41
CA MET A 1 5.78 16.79 -4.18
C MET A 1 5.27 15.99 -3.00
N ARG A 2 4.70 16.66 -1.99
CA ARG A 2 4.03 16.02 -0.84
C ARG A 2 2.62 16.60 -0.70
N LEU A 3 1.66 16.05 -1.44
CA LEU A 3 0.25 16.39 -1.26
C LEU A 3 -0.42 15.39 -0.31
N PRO A 4 -1.49 15.75 0.40
CA PRO A 4 -2.20 14.83 1.29
C PRO A 4 -2.60 13.55 0.57
N GLY A 5 -2.39 12.40 1.23
CA GLY A 5 -2.72 11.08 0.68
C GLY A 5 -1.83 10.59 -0.47
N THR A 6 -0.99 11.45 -1.07
CA THR A 6 -0.14 11.04 -2.19
C THR A 6 1.07 10.26 -1.69
N ARG A 7 1.31 9.07 -2.25
CA ARG A 7 2.40 8.17 -1.81
C ARG A 7 3.56 8.12 -2.79
N TYR A 8 3.31 8.32 -4.08
CA TYR A 8 4.32 8.12 -5.13
C TYR A 8 5.04 9.43 -5.47
N GLN A 9 6.04 9.78 -4.67
CA GLN A 9 6.81 11.00 -4.88
C GLN A 9 7.80 10.85 -6.06
N GLU A 10 8.09 11.94 -6.78
CA GLU A 10 8.91 11.87 -8.00
C GLU A 10 10.34 11.35 -7.75
N HIS A 11 10.94 11.60 -6.58
CA HIS A 11 12.31 11.17 -6.31
C HIS A 11 12.49 9.64 -6.22
N GLY A 12 11.46 8.88 -5.84
CA GLY A 12 11.51 7.41 -5.79
C GLY A 12 10.68 6.73 -6.86
N TRP A 13 9.79 7.46 -7.54
CA TRP A 13 8.98 6.94 -8.63
C TRP A 13 9.81 6.34 -9.76
N GLU A 14 10.94 6.94 -10.13
CA GLU A 14 11.77 6.42 -11.22
C GLU A 14 12.27 4.99 -10.93
N GLU A 15 12.64 4.70 -9.67
CA GLU A 15 13.06 3.37 -9.27
C GLU A 15 11.89 2.39 -9.17
N VAL A 16 10.72 2.84 -8.68
CA VAL A 16 9.48 2.06 -8.70
C VAL A 16 9.11 1.68 -10.13
N ARG A 17 9.18 2.64 -11.06
CA ARG A 17 8.91 2.45 -12.49
C ARG A 17 9.88 1.48 -13.13
N LYS A 18 11.18 1.58 -12.83
CA LYS A 18 12.20 0.63 -13.32
C LYS A 18 11.94 -0.78 -12.80
N LEU A 19 11.62 -0.91 -11.50
CA LEU A 19 11.32 -2.19 -10.88
C LEU A 19 10.06 -2.83 -11.48
N LEU A 20 8.96 -2.09 -11.57
CA LEU A 20 7.72 -2.55 -12.20
C LEU A 20 7.95 -2.94 -13.66
N GLY A 21 8.66 -2.11 -14.42
CA GLY A 21 8.98 -2.38 -15.82
C GLY A 21 9.81 -3.65 -16.01
N ALA A 22 10.87 -3.83 -15.23
CA ALA A 22 11.73 -5.01 -15.30
C ALA A 22 11.00 -6.27 -14.82
N GLY A 23 10.32 -6.21 -13.68
CA GLY A 23 9.56 -7.32 -13.12
C GLY A 23 8.43 -7.75 -14.05
N SER A 24 7.73 -6.80 -14.66
CA SER A 24 6.64 -7.12 -15.60
C SER A 24 7.13 -7.84 -16.84
N LEU A 25 8.33 -7.55 -17.35
CA LEU A 25 8.89 -8.31 -18.47
C LEU A 25 9.11 -9.78 -18.09
N VAL A 26 9.55 -10.05 -16.85
CA VAL A 26 9.70 -11.42 -16.34
C VAL A 26 8.33 -12.09 -16.20
N ALA A 27 7.37 -11.42 -15.57
CA ALA A 27 6.02 -11.96 -15.35
C ALA A 27 5.28 -12.24 -16.67
N LEU A 28 5.32 -11.31 -17.62
CA LEU A 28 4.62 -11.44 -18.90
C LEU A 28 5.21 -12.54 -19.79
N ARG A 29 6.48 -12.93 -19.60
CA ARG A 29 7.07 -14.10 -20.28
C ARG A 29 6.55 -15.43 -19.73
N ALA A 30 6.06 -15.45 -18.50
CA ALA A 30 5.41 -16.61 -17.90
C ALA A 30 3.90 -16.70 -18.25
N CYS A 31 3.33 -15.64 -18.83
CA CYS A 31 1.91 -15.56 -19.19
C CYS A 31 1.67 -15.93 -20.67
N ASP A 32 0.47 -16.41 -20.98
CA ASP A 32 -0.01 -16.54 -22.37
C ASP A 32 -0.43 -15.17 -22.93
N LEU A 33 0.53 -14.37 -23.37
CA LEU A 33 0.28 -13.03 -23.89
C LEU A 33 -0.62 -12.98 -25.13
N ASP A 34 -0.79 -14.08 -25.88
CA ASP A 34 -1.71 -14.10 -27.02
C ASP A 34 -3.17 -13.97 -26.57
N ALA A 35 -3.46 -14.27 -25.30
CA ALA A 35 -4.76 -14.03 -24.68
C ALA A 35 -5.17 -12.55 -24.71
N VAL A 36 -4.23 -11.62 -24.89
CA VAL A 36 -4.52 -10.19 -25.03
C VAL A 36 -5.40 -9.89 -26.25
N LEU A 37 -5.40 -10.77 -27.26
CA LEU A 37 -6.23 -10.64 -28.46
C LEU A 37 -7.68 -11.12 -28.24
N GLN A 38 -7.97 -11.71 -27.08
CA GLN A 38 -9.26 -12.32 -26.76
C GLN A 38 -9.89 -11.59 -25.56
N PRO A 39 -10.86 -10.67 -25.77
CA PRO A 39 -11.45 -9.89 -24.67
C PRO A 39 -12.01 -10.73 -23.52
N SER A 40 -12.54 -11.93 -23.81
CA SER A 40 -13.04 -12.87 -22.80
C SER A 40 -11.96 -13.42 -21.86
N ARG A 41 -10.68 -13.37 -22.26
CA ARG A 41 -9.54 -13.86 -21.47
C ARG A 41 -8.81 -12.75 -20.70
N HIS A 42 -9.20 -11.49 -20.86
CA HIS A 42 -8.48 -10.36 -20.26
C HIS A 42 -8.46 -10.41 -18.72
N ALA A 43 -9.55 -10.86 -18.09
CA ALA A 43 -9.61 -11.00 -16.64
C ALA A 43 -8.67 -12.10 -16.13
N ALA A 44 -8.74 -13.31 -16.71
CA ALA A 44 -7.83 -14.40 -16.35
C ALA A 44 -6.35 -14.03 -16.58
N LEU A 45 -6.04 -13.32 -17.68
CA LEU A 45 -4.68 -12.86 -17.94
C LEU A 45 -4.20 -11.82 -16.92
N LEU A 46 -5.10 -11.00 -16.35
CA LEU A 46 -4.76 -10.08 -15.27
C LEU A 46 -4.42 -10.84 -13.98
N ASP A 47 -5.17 -11.87 -13.66
CA ASP A 47 -4.91 -12.74 -12.50
C ASP A 47 -3.54 -13.43 -12.68
N ASP A 48 -3.32 -14.08 -13.83
CA ASP A 48 -2.04 -14.72 -14.17
C ASP A 48 -0.86 -13.75 -14.08
N TYR A 49 -1.01 -12.54 -14.61
CA TYR A 49 0.01 -11.49 -14.55
C TYR A 49 0.30 -11.04 -13.12
N THR A 50 -0.75 -10.89 -12.30
CA THR A 50 -0.63 -10.45 -10.91
C THR A 50 0.10 -11.50 -10.07
N ASP A 51 -0.30 -12.77 -10.22
CA ASP A 51 0.31 -13.91 -9.55
C ASP A 51 1.77 -14.13 -9.99
N ALA A 52 2.09 -13.90 -11.26
CA ALA A 52 3.45 -14.01 -11.78
C ALA A 52 4.36 -12.85 -11.32
N LEU A 53 3.82 -11.63 -11.19
CA LEU A 53 4.62 -10.45 -10.83
C LEU A 53 4.86 -10.31 -9.32
N ALA A 54 3.89 -10.69 -8.49
CA ALA A 54 3.99 -10.59 -7.03
C ALA A 54 5.28 -11.22 -6.46
N PRO A 55 5.66 -12.48 -6.76
CA PRO A 55 6.87 -13.07 -6.22
C PRO A 55 8.15 -12.38 -6.72
N VAL A 56 8.15 -11.85 -7.94
CA VAL A 56 9.28 -11.10 -8.52
C VAL A 56 9.50 -9.79 -7.76
N LEU A 57 8.42 -9.03 -7.50
CA LEU A 57 8.50 -7.79 -6.73
C LEU A 57 8.86 -8.05 -5.27
N HIS A 58 8.30 -9.10 -4.66
CA HIS A 58 8.61 -9.47 -3.28
C HIS A 58 10.09 -9.83 -3.11
N ALA A 59 10.65 -10.65 -4.01
CA ALA A 59 12.07 -11.00 -3.99
C ALA A 59 12.98 -9.77 -4.19
N ALA A 60 12.64 -8.89 -5.14
CA ALA A 60 13.41 -7.68 -5.40
C ALA A 60 13.36 -6.68 -4.22
N GLY A 61 12.19 -6.54 -3.58
CA GLY A 61 12.01 -5.69 -2.40
C GLY A 61 12.85 -6.13 -1.20
N ARG A 62 13.05 -7.45 -1.01
CA ARG A 62 13.93 -7.99 0.05
C ARG A 62 15.41 -7.80 -0.25
N ALA A 63 15.80 -7.91 -1.52
CA ALA A 63 17.20 -7.82 -1.92
C ALA A 63 17.78 -6.41 -1.79
N ALA A 64 16.96 -5.37 -1.97
CA ALA A 64 17.40 -3.98 -1.86
C ALA A 64 16.30 -3.10 -1.23
N ARG A 65 16.48 -2.75 0.04
CA ARG A 65 15.57 -1.85 0.77
C ARG A 65 15.91 -0.39 0.43
N MET A 66 15.60 0.01 -0.80
CA MET A 66 15.76 1.39 -1.25
C MET A 66 14.58 2.26 -0.81
N PRO A 67 14.81 3.48 -0.29
CA PRO A 67 13.74 4.39 0.07
C PRO A 67 12.96 4.84 -1.17
N GLY A 68 11.64 4.68 -1.14
CA GLY A 68 10.73 4.99 -2.24
C GLY A 68 10.00 6.32 -2.09
N ASN A 69 9.78 6.81 -0.87
CA ASN A 69 9.22 8.13 -0.61
C ASN A 69 9.70 8.70 0.73
N GLY A 70 9.33 9.95 1.00
CA GLY A 70 9.60 10.61 2.28
C GLY A 70 8.79 10.12 3.47
N TYR A 71 7.89 9.13 3.30
CA TYR A 71 7.07 8.55 4.37
C TYR A 71 7.62 7.21 4.90
N GLY A 72 8.79 6.78 4.42
CA GLY A 72 9.41 5.53 4.85
C GLY A 72 9.03 4.29 4.04
N ASP A 73 8.17 4.42 3.02
CA ASP A 73 7.87 3.30 2.12
C ASP A 73 9.10 2.98 1.26
N SER A 74 9.40 1.70 1.07
CA SER A 74 10.46 1.27 0.15
C SER A 74 9.97 1.24 -1.30
N VAL A 75 10.90 1.28 -2.25
CA VAL A 75 10.60 1.10 -3.69
C VAL A 75 9.82 -0.20 -3.94
N GLY A 76 10.20 -1.30 -3.27
CA GLY A 76 9.51 -2.58 -3.38
C GLY A 76 8.08 -2.54 -2.82
N ALA A 77 7.87 -1.89 -1.67
CA ALA A 77 6.54 -1.73 -1.08
C ALA A 77 5.61 -0.91 -1.98
N LEU A 78 6.11 0.20 -2.54
CA LEU A 78 5.35 1.03 -3.47
C LEU A 78 4.99 0.30 -4.77
N ALA A 79 5.94 -0.48 -5.33
CA ALA A 79 5.69 -1.30 -6.51
C ALA A 79 4.64 -2.38 -6.24
N MET A 80 4.76 -3.09 -5.10
CA MET A 80 3.77 -4.10 -4.69
C MET A 80 2.39 -3.48 -4.47
N ALA A 81 2.32 -2.32 -3.82
CA ALA A 81 1.05 -1.62 -3.64
C ALA A 81 0.38 -1.32 -4.99
N LEU A 82 1.11 -0.78 -5.98
CA LEU A 82 0.53 -0.55 -7.32
C LEU A 82 0.08 -1.82 -8.03
N LEU A 83 0.79 -2.93 -7.84
CA LEU A 83 0.37 -4.22 -8.35
C LEU A 83 -0.99 -4.62 -7.75
N CYS A 84 -1.16 -4.50 -6.45
CA CYS A 84 -2.43 -4.80 -5.77
C CYS A 84 -3.59 -3.87 -6.20
N GLU A 85 -3.30 -2.62 -6.55
CA GLU A 85 -4.30 -1.66 -7.03
C GLU A 85 -4.81 -1.97 -8.45
N LEU A 86 -4.05 -2.74 -9.25
CA LEU A 86 -4.37 -3.01 -10.65
C LEU A 86 -5.61 -3.93 -10.82
N PRO A 87 -5.74 -5.08 -10.11
CA PRO A 87 -6.98 -5.88 -10.10
C PRO A 87 -8.20 -5.12 -9.60
N ALA A 88 -8.03 -4.19 -8.65
CA ALA A 88 -9.12 -3.35 -8.14
C ALA A 88 -9.61 -2.33 -9.18
N ARG A 89 -8.81 -2.03 -10.20
CA ARG A 89 -9.12 -1.06 -11.28
C ARG A 89 -8.84 -1.69 -12.65
N PRO A 90 -9.63 -2.68 -13.09
CA PRO A 90 -9.35 -3.46 -14.29
C PRO A 90 -9.32 -2.61 -15.57
N ALA A 91 -9.96 -1.44 -15.58
CA ALA A 91 -9.94 -0.52 -16.73
C ALA A 91 -8.52 -0.15 -17.20
N PHE A 92 -7.54 -0.04 -16.30
CA PHE A 92 -6.15 0.23 -16.67
C PHE A 92 -5.51 -0.96 -17.40
N TRP A 93 -5.79 -2.18 -16.93
CA TRP A 93 -5.38 -3.40 -17.61
C TRP A 93 -6.04 -3.56 -18.98
N LEU A 94 -7.33 -3.29 -19.09
CA LEU A 94 -8.04 -3.34 -20.38
C LEU A 94 -7.47 -2.34 -21.39
N ALA A 95 -7.11 -1.13 -20.94
CA ALA A 95 -6.46 -0.14 -21.79
C ALA A 95 -5.06 -0.59 -22.24
N PHE A 96 -4.29 -1.20 -21.34
CA PHE A 96 -3.01 -1.83 -21.67
C PHE A 96 -3.16 -2.96 -22.69
N ALA A 97 -4.08 -3.90 -22.47
CA ALA A 97 -4.38 -5.00 -23.37
C ALA A 97 -4.80 -4.52 -24.76
N THR A 98 -5.69 -3.54 -24.82
CA THR A 98 -6.10 -2.87 -26.07
C THR A 98 -4.91 -2.22 -26.76
N GLY A 99 -4.03 -1.58 -26.00
CA GLY A 99 -2.79 -0.98 -26.50
C GLY A 99 -1.83 -2.01 -27.11
N LEU A 100 -1.70 -3.19 -26.49
CA LEU A 100 -0.90 -4.29 -27.02
C LEU A 100 -1.51 -4.88 -28.30
N ALA A 101 -2.82 -5.14 -28.32
CA ALA A 101 -3.53 -5.61 -29.50
C ALA A 101 -3.41 -4.62 -30.67
N GLY A 102 -3.43 -3.32 -30.38
CA GLY A 102 -3.23 -2.26 -31.36
C GLY A 102 -1.82 -2.24 -31.96
N GLU A 103 -0.76 -2.52 -31.18
CA GLU A 103 0.59 -2.69 -31.75
C GLU A 103 0.72 -4.03 -32.47
N HIS A 104 0.08 -5.09 -31.98
CA HIS A 104 0.04 -6.38 -32.68
C HIS A 104 -0.51 -6.25 -34.10
N ALA A 105 -1.60 -5.49 -34.27
CA ALA A 105 -2.18 -5.25 -35.60
C ALA A 105 -1.22 -4.56 -36.58
N LYS A 106 -0.23 -3.81 -36.09
CA LYS A 106 0.72 -3.06 -36.93
C LYS A 106 1.97 -3.87 -37.28
N GLN A 107 2.50 -4.62 -36.32
CA GLN A 107 3.84 -5.23 -36.43
C GLN A 107 3.88 -6.72 -36.02
N GLY A 108 2.71 -7.35 -35.84
CA GLY A 108 2.60 -8.74 -35.40
C GLY A 108 2.92 -8.92 -33.90
N PRO A 109 3.14 -10.17 -33.44
CA PRO A 109 3.35 -10.51 -32.03
C PRO A 109 4.74 -10.10 -31.55
N PHE A 110 4.97 -8.79 -31.45
CA PHE A 110 6.26 -8.18 -31.11
C PHE A 110 6.80 -8.65 -29.76
N TRP A 111 5.91 -9.01 -28.82
CA TRP A 111 6.27 -9.53 -27.50
C TRP A 111 6.96 -10.90 -27.54
N ARG A 112 6.95 -11.62 -28.67
CA ARG A 112 7.65 -12.90 -28.81
C ARG A 112 9.15 -12.74 -29.12
N ALA A 113 9.58 -11.54 -29.49
CA ALA A 113 10.97 -11.26 -29.83
C ALA A 113 11.60 -10.33 -28.78
N ALA A 114 12.87 -10.55 -28.46
CA ALA A 114 13.61 -9.70 -27.51
C ALA A 114 13.65 -8.21 -27.95
N ALA A 115 13.60 -7.94 -29.26
CA ALA A 115 13.51 -6.57 -29.79
C ALA A 115 12.20 -5.84 -29.37
N GLY A 116 11.16 -6.59 -29.01
CA GLY A 116 9.88 -6.05 -28.53
C GLY A 116 9.86 -5.65 -27.06
N ASP A 117 10.85 -6.09 -26.25
CA ASP A 117 10.88 -5.84 -24.80
C ASP A 117 10.84 -4.35 -24.46
N ALA A 118 11.53 -3.52 -25.25
CA ALA A 118 11.55 -2.07 -25.04
C ALA A 118 10.15 -1.45 -25.19
N LEU A 119 9.39 -1.90 -26.19
CA LEU A 119 8.03 -1.45 -26.43
C LEU A 119 7.07 -1.99 -25.37
N LEU A 120 7.19 -3.27 -25.01
CA LEU A 120 6.36 -3.89 -23.99
C LEU A 120 6.55 -3.19 -22.63
N ARG A 121 7.80 -2.98 -22.23
CA ARG A 121 8.16 -2.24 -21.02
C ARG A 121 7.60 -0.81 -21.05
N LYS A 122 7.66 -0.14 -22.20
CA LYS A 122 7.06 1.20 -22.34
C LYS A 122 5.55 1.16 -22.06
N LYS A 123 4.82 0.21 -22.64
CA LYS A 123 3.36 0.07 -22.43
C LYS A 123 3.02 -0.25 -20.97
N VAL A 124 3.80 -1.09 -20.31
CA VAL A 124 3.69 -1.38 -18.87
C VAL A 124 3.91 -0.10 -18.05
N ASN A 125 4.97 0.65 -18.35
CA ASN A 125 5.28 1.88 -17.64
C ASN A 125 4.16 2.93 -17.82
N ASP A 126 3.59 3.04 -19.01
CA ASP A 126 2.46 3.93 -19.29
C ASP A 126 1.22 3.52 -18.47
N MET A 127 0.92 2.22 -18.39
CA MET A 127 -0.17 1.68 -17.57
C MET A 127 0.02 2.05 -16.09
N TYR A 128 1.17 1.73 -15.50
CA TYR A 128 1.41 2.03 -14.08
C TYR A 128 1.53 3.52 -13.78
N ALA A 129 2.04 4.34 -14.71
CA ALA A 129 2.04 5.79 -14.53
C ALA A 129 0.62 6.36 -14.42
N THR A 130 -0.29 5.89 -15.29
CA THR A 130 -1.70 6.32 -15.24
C THR A 130 -2.44 5.76 -14.03
N LEU A 131 -2.18 4.50 -13.64
CA LEU A 131 -2.73 3.92 -12.41
C LEU A 131 -2.26 4.69 -11.17
N ARG A 132 -0.97 4.99 -11.07
CA ARG A 132 -0.38 5.81 -9.99
C ARG A 132 -1.07 7.16 -9.87
N ASP A 133 -1.23 7.87 -10.99
CA ASP A 133 -1.89 9.18 -11.00
C ASP A 133 -3.34 9.09 -10.51
N GLN A 134 -4.06 7.99 -10.83
CA GLN A 134 -5.42 7.76 -10.34
C GLN A 134 -5.45 7.41 -8.86
N VAL A 135 -4.58 6.51 -8.38
CA VAL A 135 -4.51 6.12 -6.96
C VAL A 135 -4.22 7.34 -6.09
N ASP A 136 -3.26 8.19 -6.48
CA ASP A 136 -2.97 9.41 -5.74
C ASP A 136 -4.12 10.43 -5.81
N ALA A 137 -4.88 10.47 -6.91
CA ALA A 137 -6.03 11.34 -7.02
C ALA A 137 -7.16 10.89 -6.07
N ASP A 138 -7.41 9.59 -6.01
CA ASP A 138 -8.38 8.98 -5.09
C ASP A 138 -7.96 9.24 -3.63
N ASN A 139 -6.67 9.01 -3.30
CA ASN A 139 -6.15 9.22 -1.96
C ASN A 139 -6.17 10.70 -1.56
N TYR A 140 -5.86 11.61 -2.48
CA TYR A 140 -5.98 13.04 -2.23
C TYR A 140 -7.42 13.44 -1.94
N GLN A 141 -8.39 12.94 -2.72
CA GLN A 141 -9.82 13.18 -2.48
C GLN A 141 -10.23 12.63 -1.10
N ALA A 142 -9.79 11.42 -0.75
CA ALA A 142 -10.09 10.82 0.54
C ALA A 142 -9.49 11.62 1.70
N ALA A 143 -8.28 12.14 1.55
CA ALA A 143 -7.58 12.90 2.60
C ALA A 143 -8.12 14.33 2.79
N THR A 144 -8.57 14.98 1.71
CA THR A 144 -8.92 16.41 1.71
C THR A 144 -10.42 16.70 1.57
N GLY A 145 -11.19 15.72 1.10
CA GLY A 145 -12.57 15.92 0.63
C GLY A 145 -12.69 16.75 -0.64
N GLN A 146 -11.58 17.19 -1.24
CA GLN A 146 -11.58 18.06 -2.43
C GLN A 146 -11.51 17.22 -3.70
N PRO A 147 -12.30 17.56 -4.75
CA PRO A 147 -12.27 16.83 -6.01
C PRO A 147 -10.90 16.95 -6.68
N CYS A 148 -10.30 15.81 -7.04
CA CYS A 148 -8.99 15.76 -7.69
C CYS A 148 -8.97 14.67 -8.77
N SER A 149 -8.59 15.02 -9.99
CA SER A 149 -8.47 14.04 -11.08
C SER A 149 -7.02 13.57 -11.23
N ALA A 150 -6.83 12.39 -11.84
CA ALA A 150 -5.50 11.90 -12.22
C ALA A 150 -4.70 12.93 -13.04
N ASN A 151 -5.37 13.63 -13.96
CA ASN A 151 -4.75 14.73 -14.73
C ASN A 151 -4.28 15.90 -13.85
N ARG A 152 -5.02 16.21 -12.78
CA ARG A 152 -4.64 17.25 -11.82
C ARG A 152 -3.41 16.82 -11.01
N ILE A 153 -3.37 15.58 -10.51
CA ILE A 153 -2.18 14.98 -9.88
C ILE A 153 -0.96 15.05 -10.80
N TYR A 154 -1.13 14.63 -12.05
CA TYR A 154 -0.07 14.69 -13.05
C TYR A 154 0.43 16.13 -13.28
N THR A 155 -0.48 17.10 -13.27
CA THR A 155 -0.11 18.52 -13.40
C THR A 155 0.67 19.01 -12.18
N TYR A 156 0.27 18.64 -10.96
CA TYR A 156 1.05 18.99 -9.77
C TYR A 156 2.48 18.42 -9.83
N ARG A 157 2.64 17.16 -10.24
CA ARG A 157 3.96 16.53 -10.40
C ARG A 157 4.84 17.25 -11.41
N MET A 158 4.25 17.63 -12.53
CA MET A 158 4.95 18.39 -13.56
C MET A 158 5.40 19.76 -13.01
N LEU A 159 4.53 20.47 -12.29
CA LEU A 159 4.88 21.74 -11.67
C LEU A 159 5.92 21.60 -10.55
N ASP A 160 5.84 20.54 -9.75
CA ASP A 160 6.85 20.17 -8.74
C ASP A 160 8.22 19.94 -9.38
N MET A 161 8.27 19.19 -10.49
CA MET A 161 9.49 19.01 -11.26
C MET A 161 9.99 20.34 -11.84
N ALA A 162 9.10 21.15 -12.40
CA ALA A 162 9.46 22.40 -13.06
C ALA A 162 10.11 23.40 -12.10
N TRP A 163 9.52 23.63 -10.91
CA TRP A 163 10.10 24.60 -9.97
C TRP A 163 11.43 24.10 -9.40
N ARG A 164 11.59 22.79 -9.14
CA ARG A 164 12.87 22.20 -8.72
C ARG A 164 13.94 22.30 -9.81
N ALA A 165 13.55 22.14 -11.07
CA ALA A 165 14.47 22.34 -12.19
C ALA A 165 14.90 23.81 -12.32
N ILE A 166 13.98 24.76 -12.09
CA ILE A 166 14.32 26.19 -12.05
C ILE A 166 15.26 26.49 -10.88
N GLU A 167 14.99 25.94 -9.70
CA GLU A 167 15.87 26.05 -8.52
C GLU A 167 17.28 25.53 -8.84
N GLN A 168 17.40 24.38 -9.51
CA GLN A 168 18.69 23.83 -9.92
C GLN A 168 19.42 24.74 -10.93
N VAL A 169 18.70 25.32 -11.90
CA VAL A 169 19.27 26.31 -12.83
C VAL A 169 19.77 27.52 -12.06
N PHE A 170 19.00 28.01 -11.08
CA PHE A 170 19.33 29.15 -10.23
C PHE A 170 20.56 28.88 -9.34
N ALA A 171 20.66 27.67 -8.78
CA ALA A 171 21.80 27.22 -7.99
C ALA A 171 23.10 27.12 -8.82
N GLY A 172 22.99 26.89 -10.13
CA GLY A 172 24.12 26.88 -11.07
C GLY A 172 24.69 28.26 -11.42
N TRP A 173 24.15 29.35 -10.86
CA TRP A 173 24.68 30.70 -11.07
C TRP A 173 26.12 30.82 -10.53
N PRO A 174 27.04 31.53 -11.23
CA PRO A 174 26.85 32.29 -12.47
C PRO A 174 26.95 31.48 -13.77
N GLY A 175 27.31 30.19 -13.72
CA GLY A 175 27.52 29.37 -14.92
C GLY A 175 26.27 29.23 -15.82
N THR A 176 25.08 29.36 -15.25
CA THR A 176 23.78 29.30 -15.94
C THR A 176 23.20 30.68 -16.28
N ALA A 177 23.99 31.76 -16.19
CA ALA A 177 23.50 33.14 -16.32
C ALA A 177 22.62 33.41 -17.56
N PRO A 178 22.95 32.92 -18.77
CA PRO A 178 22.10 33.12 -19.94
C PRO A 178 20.71 32.49 -19.81
N GLN A 179 20.61 31.33 -19.16
CA GLN A 179 19.34 30.66 -18.93
C GLN A 179 18.54 31.32 -17.80
N VAL A 180 19.22 31.77 -16.74
CA VAL A 180 18.61 32.57 -15.67
C VAL A 180 17.99 33.85 -16.24
N ALA A 181 18.70 34.57 -17.11
CA ALA A 181 18.16 35.76 -17.78
C ALA A 181 16.92 35.45 -18.64
N ALA A 182 16.92 34.31 -19.35
CA ALA A 182 15.76 33.86 -20.12
C ALA A 182 14.54 33.56 -19.23
N ILE A 183 14.74 32.86 -18.10
CA ILE A 183 13.67 32.53 -17.14
C ILE A 183 13.10 33.81 -16.51
N LEU A 184 13.97 34.72 -16.06
CA LEU A 184 13.54 36.00 -15.46
C LEU A 184 12.94 36.98 -16.49
N GLY A 185 13.23 36.78 -17.78
CA GLY A 185 12.79 37.64 -18.88
C GLY A 185 13.41 39.04 -18.83
N ARG A 186 14.62 39.16 -18.27
CA ARG A 186 15.39 40.41 -18.20
C ARG A 186 16.89 40.10 -18.19
N PRO A 187 17.75 41.03 -18.63
CA PRO A 187 19.20 40.88 -18.47
C PRO A 187 19.59 40.78 -16.99
N VAL A 188 20.68 40.07 -16.74
CA VAL A 188 21.19 39.79 -15.39
C VAL A 188 22.69 40.07 -15.35
N ASP A 189 23.05 41.26 -14.88
CA ASP A 189 24.45 41.70 -14.79
C ASP A 189 25.07 41.44 -13.41
N ALA A 190 24.23 41.13 -12.41
CA ALA A 190 24.61 40.83 -11.04
C ALA A 190 23.67 39.76 -10.44
N LEU A 191 24.04 39.19 -9.28
CA LEU A 191 23.24 38.15 -8.60
C LEU A 191 21.78 38.59 -8.43
N PRO A 192 20.79 37.95 -9.09
CA PRO A 192 19.39 38.32 -8.94
C PRO A 192 18.86 38.04 -7.53
N ILE A 193 17.98 38.92 -7.05
CA ILE A 193 17.29 38.71 -5.76
C ILE A 193 16.36 37.50 -5.82
N GLU A 194 15.84 37.16 -7.00
CA GLU A 194 14.93 36.07 -7.27
C GLU A 194 15.54 34.70 -6.93
N LEU A 195 16.86 34.54 -7.10
CA LEU A 195 17.58 33.32 -6.71
C LEU A 195 17.50 33.09 -5.20
N ARG A 196 17.43 34.16 -4.40
CA ARG A 196 17.27 34.07 -2.94
C ARG A 196 15.80 33.94 -2.51
N GLN A 197 14.86 34.32 -3.36
CA GLN A 197 13.42 34.30 -3.06
C GLN A 197 12.77 32.95 -3.38
N LEU A 198 13.32 32.17 -4.31
CA LEU A 198 12.83 30.85 -4.66
C LEU A 198 13.20 29.84 -3.57
N THR A 199 12.40 29.78 -2.51
CA THR A 199 12.61 28.87 -1.37
C THR A 199 11.53 27.78 -1.25
N SER A 200 10.51 27.82 -2.11
CA SER A 200 9.40 26.86 -2.15
C SER A 200 8.64 26.95 -3.47
N ALA A 201 7.80 25.96 -3.76
CA ALA A 201 6.91 25.98 -4.92
C ALA A 201 6.02 27.24 -4.96
N ALA A 202 5.47 27.67 -3.83
CA ALA A 202 4.61 28.86 -3.71
C ALA A 202 5.32 30.18 -4.05
N ARG A 203 6.66 30.21 -3.99
CA ARG A 203 7.46 31.39 -4.39
C ARG A 203 7.90 31.35 -5.85
N CYS A 204 7.66 30.25 -6.55
CA CYS A 204 7.93 30.13 -7.98
C CYS A 204 6.86 30.91 -8.76
N ARG A 205 7.28 31.88 -9.57
CA ARG A 205 6.33 32.67 -10.37
C ARG A 205 5.85 31.86 -11.58
N PRO A 206 4.55 31.92 -11.94
CA PRO A 206 4.02 31.22 -13.11
C PRO A 206 4.77 31.52 -14.41
N GLU A 207 5.18 32.77 -14.60
CA GLU A 207 5.92 33.21 -15.77
C GLU A 207 7.30 32.54 -15.86
N TRP A 208 7.92 32.21 -14.72
CA TRP A 208 9.19 31.51 -14.69
C TRP A 208 9.03 30.07 -15.18
N VAL A 209 7.94 29.38 -14.82
CA VAL A 209 7.65 28.03 -15.32
C VAL A 209 7.45 28.02 -16.84
N ILE A 210 6.69 29.00 -17.35
CA ILE A 210 6.44 29.14 -18.79
C ILE A 210 7.76 29.40 -19.55
N ARG A 211 8.53 30.41 -19.11
CA ARG A 211 9.81 30.79 -19.76
C ARG A 211 10.89 29.76 -19.58
N TRP A 212 10.93 29.05 -18.44
CA TRP A 212 11.80 27.90 -18.25
C TRP A 212 11.50 26.84 -19.29
N SER A 213 10.23 26.46 -19.44
CA SER A 213 9.84 25.47 -20.45
C SER A 213 10.19 25.92 -21.88
N GLU A 214 10.10 27.20 -22.20
CA GLU A 214 10.53 27.74 -23.50
C GLU A 214 12.05 27.67 -23.65
N SER A 215 12.80 28.03 -22.60
CA SER A 215 14.26 28.08 -22.60
C SER A 215 14.92 26.71 -22.85
N LEU A 216 14.25 25.60 -22.49
CA LEU A 216 14.80 24.25 -22.67
C LEU A 216 15.14 23.93 -24.12
N GLU A 217 14.43 24.48 -25.09
CA GLU A 217 14.77 24.28 -26.51
C GLU A 217 16.13 24.89 -26.83
N ARG A 218 16.37 26.10 -26.33
CA ARG A 218 17.61 26.85 -26.55
C ARG A 218 18.82 26.26 -25.81
N PHE A 219 18.63 25.79 -24.57
CA PHE A 219 19.74 25.39 -23.70
C PHE A 219 19.89 23.87 -23.53
N GLY A 220 18.85 23.09 -23.81
CA GLY A 220 18.84 21.63 -23.71
C GLY A 220 18.57 20.91 -25.04
N GLY A 221 18.27 21.64 -26.12
CA GLY A 221 18.08 21.08 -27.47
C GLY A 221 16.72 20.39 -27.68
N SER A 222 15.77 20.55 -26.77
CA SER A 222 14.41 20.00 -26.92
C SER A 222 13.38 20.89 -26.25
N PRO A 223 12.17 21.05 -26.84
CA PRO A 223 11.13 21.89 -26.26
C PRO A 223 10.71 21.37 -24.89
N GLY A 224 10.51 22.28 -23.94
CA GLY A 224 10.05 21.93 -22.61
C GLY A 224 8.59 21.47 -22.57
N PRO A 225 8.13 20.96 -21.43
CA PRO A 225 6.84 20.27 -21.30
C PRO A 225 5.63 21.09 -21.75
N LEU A 226 5.63 22.42 -21.52
CA LEU A 226 4.55 23.33 -21.92
C LEU A 226 4.57 23.74 -23.40
N HIS A 227 5.68 23.48 -24.09
CA HIS A 227 5.91 23.86 -25.49
C HIS A 227 5.95 22.64 -26.42
N THR A 228 5.55 21.47 -25.92
CA THR A 228 5.36 20.27 -26.74
C THR A 228 4.06 20.33 -27.56
N ARG A 229 3.91 19.43 -28.54
CA ARG A 229 2.65 19.29 -29.32
C ARG A 229 1.47 18.71 -28.52
N SER A 230 1.64 18.42 -27.22
CA SER A 230 0.60 17.85 -26.39
C SER A 230 -0.49 18.88 -26.11
N LYS A 231 -1.73 18.58 -26.55
CA LYS A 231 -2.91 19.44 -26.27
C LYS A 231 -3.13 19.66 -24.77
N ARG A 232 -2.78 18.68 -23.93
CA ARG A 232 -2.95 18.75 -22.47
C ARG A 232 -2.12 19.85 -21.82
N PHE A 233 -0.95 20.16 -22.39
CA PHE A 233 0.01 21.11 -21.80
C PHE A 233 0.05 22.44 -22.52
N ALA A 234 -0.22 22.43 -23.84
CA ALA A 234 -0.32 23.64 -24.63
C ALA A 234 -1.42 24.58 -24.13
N SER A 235 -2.46 24.08 -23.45
CA SER A 235 -3.50 24.91 -22.81
C SER A 235 -3.01 25.57 -21.52
N LEU A 236 -2.13 24.91 -20.76
CA LEU A 236 -1.68 25.40 -19.45
C LEU A 236 -0.72 26.60 -19.58
N ARG A 237 0.09 26.65 -20.66
CA ARG A 237 0.99 27.80 -20.94
C ARG A 237 0.25 29.13 -21.07
N ASN A 238 -1.05 29.09 -21.41
CA ASN A 238 -1.90 30.26 -21.56
C ASN A 238 -2.72 30.57 -20.30
N GLN A 239 -2.50 29.84 -19.20
CA GLN A 239 -3.26 29.95 -17.95
C GLN A 239 -2.30 30.17 -16.75
N PRO A 240 -1.57 31.31 -16.71
CA PRO A 240 -0.62 31.59 -15.64
C PRO A 240 -1.27 31.65 -14.25
N GLU A 241 -2.52 32.13 -14.16
CA GLU A 241 -3.29 32.15 -12.91
C GLU A 241 -3.53 30.73 -12.38
N GLN A 242 -3.84 29.77 -13.26
CA GLN A 242 -4.02 28.37 -12.88
C GLN A 242 -2.70 27.75 -12.40
N ILE A 243 -1.59 28.02 -13.09
CA ILE A 243 -0.26 27.58 -12.67
C ILE A 243 0.06 28.14 -11.27
N GLY A 244 -0.21 29.43 -11.04
CA GLY A 244 0.02 30.09 -9.75
C GLY A 244 -0.79 29.47 -8.62
N ALA A 245 -2.08 29.20 -8.85
CA ALA A 245 -2.93 28.55 -7.87
C ALA A 245 -2.42 27.14 -7.49
N LEU A 246 -2.00 26.34 -8.48
CA LEU A 246 -1.47 25.00 -8.24
C LEU A 246 -0.11 25.03 -7.53
N LEU A 247 0.77 25.97 -7.86
CA LEU A 247 2.06 26.16 -7.18
C LEU A 247 1.89 26.62 -5.73
N ALA A 248 0.95 27.52 -5.48
CA ALA A 248 0.58 27.95 -4.13
C ALA A 248 0.11 26.74 -3.31
N GLU A 249 -0.78 25.92 -3.86
CA GLU A 249 -1.28 24.73 -3.19
C GLU A 249 -0.16 23.71 -2.89
N ILE A 250 0.76 23.46 -3.83
CA ILE A 250 1.94 22.62 -3.58
C ILE A 250 2.74 23.19 -2.39
N GLY A 251 3.00 24.50 -2.39
CA GLY A 251 3.80 25.14 -1.34
C GLY A 251 3.11 25.16 0.03
N ASP A 252 1.79 25.32 0.09
CA ASP A 252 1.01 25.24 1.33
C ASP A 252 1.16 23.86 1.97
N TYR A 253 1.10 22.79 1.17
CA TYR A 253 1.29 21.43 1.67
C TYR A 253 2.75 21.09 1.97
N GLU A 254 3.72 21.63 1.21
CA GLU A 254 5.13 21.52 1.58
C GLU A 254 5.40 22.15 2.95
N ALA A 255 4.81 23.31 3.25
CA ALA A 255 4.93 23.96 4.56
C ALA A 255 4.26 23.13 5.68
N LEU A 256 3.08 22.56 5.43
CA LEU A 256 2.41 21.66 6.38
C LEU A 256 3.22 20.39 6.63
N SER A 257 3.81 19.79 5.58
CA SER A 257 4.65 18.61 5.70
C SER A 257 6.04 18.89 6.29
N ALA A 258 6.53 20.13 6.23
CA ALA A 258 7.77 20.53 6.88
C ALA A 258 7.62 20.70 8.40
N ASN A 259 6.39 20.91 8.89
CA ASN A 259 6.09 21.17 10.30
C ASN A 259 5.97 19.91 11.17
N GLY A 260 6.04 18.72 10.59
CA GLY A 260 6.00 17.47 11.34
C GLY A 260 6.82 16.44 10.60
N ASP A 261 7.79 15.85 11.32
CA ASP A 261 8.53 14.63 11.02
C ASP A 261 10.06 14.78 11.10
N GLY A 262 10.55 15.25 12.26
CA GLY A 262 11.87 14.77 12.71
C GLY A 262 11.85 13.24 12.77
N ALA A 263 12.99 12.60 12.52
CA ALA A 263 13.17 11.14 12.39
C ALA A 263 12.65 10.26 13.55
N ALA A 264 12.03 10.84 14.57
CA ALA A 264 11.49 10.18 15.75
C ALA A 264 10.34 9.20 15.45
N TRP A 265 9.47 9.46 14.47
CA TRP A 265 8.34 8.57 14.13
C TRP A 265 8.70 7.46 13.13
N LEU A 266 9.77 7.65 12.33
CA LEU A 266 10.27 6.63 11.38
C LEU A 266 10.76 5.36 12.09
N HIS A 267 11.09 5.46 13.39
CA HIS A 267 11.41 4.30 14.21
C HIS A 267 10.24 3.31 14.36
N ASP A 268 8.98 3.77 14.30
CA ASP A 268 7.81 2.90 14.41
C ASP A 268 7.48 2.17 13.09
N ALA A 269 7.72 2.78 11.93
CA ALA A 269 7.45 2.15 10.63
C ALA A 269 8.40 0.98 10.34
N GLN A 270 9.69 1.13 10.67
CA GLN A 270 10.66 0.05 10.58
C GLN A 270 10.30 -1.08 11.58
N ALA A 271 9.92 -0.72 12.81
CA ALA A 271 9.48 -1.69 13.81
C ALA A 271 8.21 -2.47 13.38
N ALA A 272 7.25 -1.82 12.72
CA ALA A 272 6.04 -2.47 12.22
C ALA A 272 6.33 -3.43 11.06
N SER A 273 7.20 -3.04 10.12
CA SER A 273 7.63 -3.94 9.03
C SER A 273 8.43 -5.11 9.56
N ASP A 274 9.35 -4.87 10.50
CA ASP A 274 10.16 -5.92 11.11
C ASP A 274 9.26 -6.87 11.92
N TRP A 275 8.23 -6.35 12.59
CA TRP A 275 7.23 -7.16 13.30
C TRP A 275 6.39 -8.04 12.36
N LEU A 276 5.97 -7.54 11.20
CA LEU A 276 5.23 -8.33 10.21
C LEU A 276 6.10 -9.42 9.58
N GLU A 277 7.38 -9.12 9.30
CA GLU A 277 8.35 -10.12 8.85
C GLU A 277 8.62 -11.19 9.92
N ASP A 278 8.67 -10.78 11.20
CA ASP A 278 8.82 -11.70 12.32
C ASP A 278 7.60 -12.59 12.50
N LEU A 279 6.39 -12.04 12.31
CA LEU A 279 5.14 -12.78 12.38
C LEU A 279 5.06 -13.84 11.26
N ASP A 280 5.45 -13.49 10.04
CA ASP A 280 5.49 -14.42 8.90
C ASP A 280 6.54 -15.53 9.12
N ARG A 281 7.72 -15.16 9.62
CA ARG A 281 8.76 -16.10 10.04
C ARG A 281 8.26 -17.07 11.11
N ILE A 282 7.62 -16.56 12.18
CA ILE A 282 7.04 -17.36 13.25
C ILE A 282 5.91 -18.25 12.71
N GLY A 283 5.09 -17.76 11.79
CA GLY A 283 4.06 -18.55 11.13
C GLY A 283 4.65 -19.73 10.35
N ALA A 284 5.71 -19.49 9.57
CA ALA A 284 6.42 -20.51 8.82
C ALA A 284 7.18 -21.50 9.72
N ASP A 285 7.78 -21.04 10.81
CA ASP A 285 8.43 -21.87 11.82
C ASP A 285 7.39 -22.73 12.58
N SER A 286 6.24 -22.16 12.92
CA SER A 286 5.13 -22.86 13.58
C SER A 286 4.50 -23.91 12.69
N ALA A 287 4.33 -23.64 11.39
CA ALA A 287 3.86 -24.62 10.42
C ALA A 287 4.86 -25.79 10.26
N ARG A 288 6.17 -25.50 10.29
CA ARG A 288 7.23 -26.52 10.28
C ARG A 288 7.25 -27.34 11.57
N ALA A 289 7.13 -26.71 12.73
CA ALA A 289 7.08 -27.37 14.04
C ALA A 289 5.81 -28.23 14.22
N ALA A 290 4.65 -27.75 13.71
CA ALA A 290 3.41 -28.52 13.69
C ALA A 290 3.52 -29.79 12.84
N GLY A 291 4.32 -29.77 11.76
CA GLY A 291 4.66 -30.97 10.98
C GLY A 291 5.61 -31.94 11.70
N ALA A 292 6.33 -31.49 12.74
CA ALA A 292 7.30 -32.27 13.51
C ALA A 292 6.77 -32.77 14.87
N GLY A 293 5.53 -32.42 15.25
CA GLY A 293 4.88 -32.91 16.47
C GLY A 293 5.45 -32.38 17.79
N GLU A 294 6.33 -31.37 17.74
CA GLU A 294 7.01 -30.84 18.91
C GLU A 294 6.47 -29.44 19.24
N VAL A 295 5.39 -29.39 20.02
CA VAL A 295 4.90 -28.15 20.63
C VAL A 295 5.10 -28.29 22.14
N CYS A 296 6.02 -27.51 22.69
CA CYS A 296 6.20 -27.37 24.14
C CYS A 296 5.33 -26.20 24.63
N PRO A 297 4.19 -26.44 25.30
CA PRO A 297 3.33 -25.34 25.72
C PRO A 297 3.93 -24.61 26.93
N ALA A 298 3.84 -23.27 26.93
CA ALA A 298 4.29 -22.44 28.04
C ALA A 298 3.60 -22.84 29.38
N PRO A 299 4.20 -22.59 30.56
CA PRO A 299 3.71 -23.07 31.86
C PRO A 299 2.25 -22.74 32.20
N ARG A 300 1.70 -21.66 31.62
CA ARG A 300 0.28 -21.28 31.79
C ARG A 300 -0.69 -22.21 31.05
N TYR A 301 -0.25 -22.83 29.95
CA TYR A 301 -1.05 -23.80 29.20
C TYR A 301 -1.08 -25.17 29.88
N GLU A 302 -0.08 -25.55 30.66
CA GLU A 302 -0.13 -26.78 31.47
C GLU A 302 -1.26 -26.72 32.51
N ALA A 303 -1.40 -25.60 33.22
CA ALA A 303 -2.48 -25.40 34.17
C ALA A 303 -3.87 -25.42 33.50
N VAL A 304 -4.00 -24.81 32.32
CA VAL A 304 -5.23 -24.86 31.51
C VAL A 304 -5.51 -26.29 31.03
N THR A 305 -4.48 -27.03 30.61
CA THR A 305 -4.61 -28.43 30.17
C THR A 305 -5.04 -29.33 31.33
N ALA A 306 -4.45 -29.15 32.52
CA ALA A 306 -4.85 -29.86 33.73
C ALA A 306 -6.28 -29.54 34.18
N ALA A 307 -6.68 -28.27 34.10
CA ALA A 307 -8.04 -27.83 34.38
C ALA A 307 -9.06 -28.44 33.39
N LEU A 308 -8.73 -28.48 32.10
CA LEU A 308 -9.56 -29.13 31.08
C LEU A 308 -9.65 -30.64 31.30
N ALA A 309 -8.56 -31.30 31.67
CA ALA A 309 -8.55 -32.73 32.00
C ALA A 309 -9.39 -33.04 33.25
N ALA A 310 -9.27 -32.21 34.30
CA ALA A 310 -10.06 -32.34 35.52
C ALA A 310 -11.56 -32.14 35.25
N LEU A 311 -11.92 -31.18 34.39
CA LEU A 311 -13.31 -31.00 33.97
C LEU A 311 -13.78 -32.17 33.11
N ALA A 312 -12.96 -32.69 32.19
CA ALA A 312 -13.29 -33.83 31.33
C ALA A 312 -13.59 -35.12 32.11
N ALA A 313 -13.01 -35.28 33.30
CA ALA A 313 -13.28 -36.41 34.20
C ALA A 313 -14.68 -36.34 34.87
N GLU A 314 -15.36 -35.20 34.84
CA GLU A 314 -16.70 -35.05 35.38
C GLU A 314 -17.78 -35.54 34.41
N ALA A 315 -18.91 -36.00 34.96
CA ALA A 315 -20.06 -36.37 34.16
C ALA A 315 -20.55 -35.19 33.30
N LEU A 316 -20.99 -35.46 32.06
CA LEU A 316 -21.40 -34.43 31.10
C LEU A 316 -22.37 -33.37 31.69
N PRO A 317 -23.43 -33.74 32.45
CA PRO A 317 -24.32 -32.74 33.04
C PRO A 317 -23.64 -31.82 34.08
N VAL A 318 -22.58 -32.30 34.75
CA VAL A 318 -21.78 -31.49 35.68
C VAL A 318 -20.91 -30.52 34.88
N ARG A 319 -20.27 -30.97 33.80
CA ARG A 319 -19.47 -30.12 32.90
C ARG A 319 -20.31 -28.98 32.30
N GLN A 320 -21.46 -29.32 31.72
CA GLN A 320 -22.40 -28.34 31.17
C GLN A 320 -22.90 -27.37 32.25
N ALA A 321 -23.15 -27.84 33.47
CA ALA A 321 -23.55 -26.96 34.57
C ALA A 321 -22.43 -26.00 35.01
N VAL A 322 -21.15 -26.39 34.91
CA VAL A 322 -19.99 -25.52 35.16
C VAL A 322 -19.90 -24.46 34.06
N CYS A 323 -19.94 -24.86 32.80
CA CYS A 323 -19.94 -23.94 31.65
C CYS A 323 -21.10 -22.93 31.71
N LEU A 324 -22.31 -23.41 31.98
CA LEU A 324 -23.50 -22.56 32.15
C LEU A 324 -23.32 -21.51 33.25
N LYS A 325 -22.56 -21.82 34.32
CA LYS A 325 -22.32 -20.90 35.43
C LYS A 325 -21.20 -19.89 35.17
N LEU A 326 -20.16 -20.28 34.44
CA LEU A 326 -18.97 -19.45 34.22
C LEU A 326 -19.07 -18.60 32.95
N LEU A 327 -19.68 -19.13 31.89
CA LEU A 327 -19.71 -18.54 30.56
C LEU A 327 -21.13 -18.13 30.13
N GLY A 328 -22.16 -18.75 30.73
CA GLY A 328 -23.57 -18.44 30.44
C GLY A 328 -24.21 -19.42 29.43
N PRO A 329 -25.48 -19.23 29.04
CA PRO A 329 -26.19 -20.20 28.21
C PRO A 329 -25.87 -20.11 26.70
N SER A 330 -25.33 -18.97 26.22
CA SER A 330 -25.21 -18.63 24.80
C SER A 330 -23.76 -18.40 24.35
N ASP A 331 -22.80 -19.08 24.96
CA ASP A 331 -21.39 -18.96 24.57
C ASP A 331 -21.11 -19.75 23.28
N ASP A 332 -20.41 -19.12 22.34
CA ASP A 332 -20.13 -19.70 21.02
C ASP A 332 -19.02 -20.76 21.03
N SER A 333 -18.34 -20.98 22.15
CA SER A 333 -17.33 -22.04 22.29
C SER A 333 -17.90 -23.44 22.54
N TYR A 334 -19.21 -23.57 22.74
CA TYR A 334 -19.82 -24.87 23.03
C TYR A 334 -19.89 -25.79 21.81
N PRO A 335 -19.55 -27.08 21.96
CA PRO A 335 -19.82 -28.10 20.95
C PRO A 335 -21.30 -28.13 20.56
N ASP A 336 -21.59 -28.36 19.27
CA ASP A 336 -22.96 -28.36 18.75
C ASP A 336 -23.86 -29.41 19.42
N ASP A 337 -23.30 -30.56 19.81
CA ASP A 337 -24.02 -31.62 20.52
C ASP A 337 -24.40 -31.24 21.97
N TRP A 338 -23.81 -30.18 22.52
CA TRP A 338 -24.19 -29.64 23.84
C TRP A 338 -25.32 -28.62 23.77
N ARG A 339 -25.54 -27.99 22.61
CA ARG A 339 -26.49 -26.89 22.38
C ARG A 339 -27.95 -27.37 22.22
N THR A 340 -28.41 -28.17 23.17
CA THR A 340 -29.75 -28.79 23.16
C THR A 340 -30.79 -28.01 23.98
N GLY A 341 -30.39 -26.89 24.58
CA GLY A 341 -31.28 -26.02 25.35
C GLY A 341 -32.16 -25.13 24.46
N PRO A 342 -33.17 -24.47 25.06
CA PRO A 342 -34.04 -23.54 24.33
C PRO A 342 -33.23 -22.42 23.67
N GLY A 343 -33.43 -22.20 22.37
CA GLY A 343 -32.72 -21.17 21.61
C GLY A 343 -31.31 -21.56 21.15
N GLY A 344 -30.96 -22.85 21.15
CA GLY A 344 -29.66 -23.32 20.68
C GLY A 344 -28.51 -23.05 21.66
N GLY A 345 -28.84 -22.83 22.94
CA GLY A 345 -27.87 -22.68 24.03
C GLY A 345 -27.71 -23.97 24.85
N LEU A 346 -26.96 -23.90 25.94
CA LEU A 346 -26.87 -25.01 26.90
C LEU A 346 -28.22 -25.28 27.59
N PRO A 347 -28.53 -26.54 27.96
CA PRO A 347 -29.69 -26.87 28.77
C PRO A 347 -29.69 -26.16 30.13
N THR A 348 -30.87 -25.84 30.65
CA THR A 348 -30.99 -25.21 31.96
C THR A 348 -30.55 -26.17 33.08
N LEU A 349 -30.28 -25.63 34.26
CA LEU A 349 -29.84 -26.44 35.40
C LEU A 349 -30.88 -27.52 35.78
N GLU A 350 -32.17 -27.24 35.61
CA GLU A 350 -33.28 -28.18 35.82
C GLU A 350 -33.24 -29.31 34.80
N GLN A 351 -33.01 -29.00 33.53
CA GLN A 351 -32.91 -29.99 32.45
C GLN A 351 -31.69 -30.90 32.65
N LEU A 352 -30.54 -30.31 33.01
CA LEU A 352 -29.33 -31.07 33.33
C LEU A 352 -29.51 -32.00 34.54
N ALA A 353 -30.25 -31.56 35.56
CA ALA A 353 -30.53 -32.38 36.73
C ALA A 353 -31.43 -33.58 36.38
N ALA A 354 -32.44 -33.36 35.54
CA ALA A 354 -33.28 -34.42 35.00
C ALA A 354 -32.47 -35.43 34.15
N LEU A 355 -31.62 -34.95 33.24
CA LEU A 355 -30.73 -35.79 32.42
C LEU A 355 -29.75 -36.62 33.27
N ALA A 356 -29.28 -36.07 34.37
CA ALA A 356 -28.39 -36.75 35.31
C ALA A 356 -29.12 -37.68 36.31
N GLY A 357 -30.46 -37.69 36.33
CA GLY A 357 -31.23 -38.46 37.31
C GLY A 357 -31.00 -38.01 38.77
N VAL A 358 -30.67 -36.74 39.01
CA VAL A 358 -30.41 -36.19 40.36
C VAL A 358 -31.25 -34.95 40.65
N SER A 359 -31.34 -34.57 41.92
CA SER A 359 -31.96 -33.29 42.29
C SER A 359 -31.11 -32.09 41.86
N VAL A 360 -31.76 -30.96 41.56
CA VAL A 360 -31.07 -29.68 41.24
C VAL A 360 -30.09 -29.26 42.35
N PRO A 361 -30.41 -29.37 43.66
CA PRO A 361 -29.44 -29.12 44.73
C PRO A 361 -28.20 -30.03 44.65
N THR A 362 -28.39 -31.31 44.34
CA THR A 362 -27.27 -32.27 44.19
C THR A 362 -26.38 -31.88 43.01
N LEU A 363 -26.96 -31.54 41.85
CA LEU A 363 -26.19 -31.10 40.69
C LEU A 363 -25.45 -29.79 40.98
N ARG A 364 -26.10 -28.84 41.67
CA ARG A 364 -25.49 -27.58 42.09
C ARG A 364 -24.28 -27.79 43.02
N LYS A 365 -24.39 -28.73 43.97
CA LYS A 365 -23.29 -29.11 44.86
C LYS A 365 -22.10 -29.69 44.08
N ARG A 366 -22.37 -30.62 43.14
CA ARG A 366 -21.33 -31.23 42.28
C ARG A 366 -20.64 -30.19 41.38
N ARG A 367 -21.41 -29.31 40.76
CA ARG A 367 -20.91 -28.18 39.96
C ARG A 367 -19.97 -27.29 40.79
N ASN A 368 -20.40 -26.87 41.98
CA ASN A 368 -19.58 -26.00 42.83
C ASN A 368 -18.27 -26.70 43.23
N ALA A 369 -18.32 -27.98 43.61
CA ALA A 369 -17.12 -28.76 43.92
C ALA A 369 -16.17 -28.92 42.72
N ALA A 370 -16.69 -28.96 41.49
CA ALA A 370 -15.87 -28.92 40.28
C ALA A 370 -15.23 -27.53 40.08
N ILE A 371 -15.98 -26.44 40.24
CA ILE A 371 -15.45 -25.07 40.17
C ILE A 371 -14.35 -24.85 41.21
N ASP A 372 -14.56 -25.27 42.46
CA ASP A 372 -13.56 -25.10 43.53
C ASP A 372 -12.25 -25.84 43.21
N ARG A 373 -12.31 -27.03 42.59
CA ARG A 373 -11.12 -27.75 42.11
C ARG A 373 -10.41 -27.00 40.98
N LEU A 374 -11.16 -26.45 40.02
CA LEU A 374 -10.57 -25.67 38.92
C LEU A 374 -9.88 -24.40 39.45
N VAL A 375 -10.51 -23.68 40.38
CA VAL A 375 -9.94 -22.48 41.01
C VAL A 375 -8.68 -22.83 41.81
N GLY A 376 -8.65 -23.97 42.49
CA GLY A 376 -7.47 -24.45 43.21
C GLY A 376 -6.28 -24.89 42.33
N MET A 377 -6.51 -25.13 41.02
CA MET A 377 -5.47 -25.52 40.06
C MET A 377 -4.80 -24.33 39.36
N VAL A 378 -5.42 -23.15 39.41
CA VAL A 378 -4.80 -21.90 38.95
C VAL A 378 -3.94 -21.38 40.10
N PRO A 379 -2.59 -21.40 40.01
CA PRO A 379 -1.78 -20.82 41.05
C PRO A 379 -2.18 -19.34 41.19
N ALA A 380 -2.50 -18.91 42.42
CA ALA A 380 -2.73 -17.51 42.73
C ALA A 380 -1.51 -16.74 42.23
N GLY A 381 -1.70 -15.93 41.19
CA GLY A 381 -0.63 -15.10 40.66
C GLY A 381 -0.07 -14.28 41.82
N GLN A 382 1.20 -14.52 42.15
CA GLN A 382 1.99 -13.55 42.90
C GLN A 382 1.89 -12.26 42.10
N GLY A 383 1.27 -11.25 42.71
CA GLY A 383 1.37 -9.89 42.23
C GLY A 383 2.82 -9.46 42.32
N GLU A 384 3.37 -9.06 41.19
CA GLU A 384 4.20 -7.87 40.99
C GLU A 384 4.23 -7.54 39.50
#